data_AF-A0AA38LBP1-F1
#
_entry.id   AF-A0AA38LBP1-F1
#
_cell.length_a   1.000
_cell.length_b   1.000
_cell.length_c   1.000
_cell.angle_alpha   90.00
_cell.angle_beta   90.00
_cell.angle_gamma   90.00
#
_symmetry.space_group_name_H-M   'P 1'
#
loop_
_entity.id
_entity.type
_entity.pdbx_description
1 polymer ?
#
loop_
_entity_poly.entity_id
_entity_poly.type
_entity_poly.pdbx_seq_one_letter_code
_entity_poly.pdbx_strand_id
1 'polypeptide(L)'
;MWMQGQQNGALFCSIHVDQASVAMKERFGQYQEVLEAGCHCAPWFFGSQIRGNLPLREQKLDVRCETKTKDNVFVTMVAPVQYHALVEKASDAFYKLSDTRGQLQAYVFDVVRSSVPKMNLDDVFEQKSEVAKAVEEELEKYFDTMKEIGAHSKSSSVFIPHGPRTVHDVAQQIRDGLLQGSHAQQLLKRAHIFLIVYIAGVFASDPSACSKDQN
;
A
#
# COMPACT_ATOMS: atom_id res chain seq x y z
N MET A 1 5.20 -17.76 5.79
CA MET A 1 5.61 -18.10 7.17
C MET A 1 5.50 -16.86 8.05
N TRP A 2 4.27 -16.43 8.33
CA TRP A 2 3.90 -15.44 9.35
C TRP A 2 2.51 -15.83 9.86
N MET A 3 2.45 -16.99 10.52
CA MET A 3 1.33 -17.44 11.35
C MET A 3 1.94 -17.91 12.67
N GLN A 4 2.33 -16.96 13.50
CA GLN A 4 2.44 -17.13 14.95
C GLN A 4 1.38 -16.16 15.48
N GLY A 5 0.15 -16.59 15.78
CA GLY A 5 -0.14 -17.74 16.61
C GLY A 5 0.23 -17.42 18.06
N GLN A 6 -0.19 -16.27 18.60
CA GLN A 6 -0.29 -16.11 20.05
C GLN A 6 -1.46 -16.96 20.57
N GLN A 7 -1.24 -18.27 20.65
CA GLN A 7 -1.87 -19.11 21.66
C GLN A 7 -0.94 -19.09 22.87
N ASN A 8 -1.08 -18.09 23.74
CA ASN A 8 -0.47 -18.15 25.06
C ASN A 8 -1.58 -18.53 26.05
N GLY A 9 -1.46 -19.73 26.60
CA GLY A 9 -2.36 -20.26 27.61
C GLY A 9 -2.46 -19.35 28.82
N ALA A 10 -3.58 -18.64 28.94
CA ALA A 10 -4.00 -18.02 30.17
C ALA A 10 -5.41 -18.51 30.48
N LEU A 11 -5.55 -19.17 31.63
CA LEU A 11 -6.80 -19.60 32.28
C LEU A 11 -7.81 -18.45 32.54
N PHE A 12 -7.52 -17.24 32.04
CA PHE A 12 -8.26 -16.04 32.33
C PHE A 12 -8.23 -15.13 31.11
N CYS A 13 -9.10 -15.36 30.12
CA CYS A 13 -9.77 -14.40 29.22
C CYS A 13 -9.01 -13.18 28.63
N SER A 14 -7.71 -13.00 28.85
CA SER A 14 -7.01 -11.72 28.74
C SER A 14 -6.04 -11.74 27.56
N ILE A 15 -6.43 -11.01 26.52
CA ILE A 15 -5.61 -10.73 25.36
C ILE A 15 -4.76 -9.53 25.67
N HIS A 16 -3.47 -9.66 25.38
CA HIS A 16 -2.53 -8.57 25.49
C HIS A 16 -2.21 -8.05 24.09
N VAL A 17 -2.40 -6.75 23.88
CA VAL A 17 -2.04 -6.05 22.65
C VAL A 17 -0.80 -5.22 22.93
N ASP A 18 0.27 -5.47 22.18
CA ASP A 18 1.53 -4.76 22.32
C ASP A 18 1.37 -3.26 22.01
N GLN A 19 2.17 -2.44 22.69
CA GLN A 19 2.23 -1.00 22.42
C GLN A 19 2.55 -0.74 20.94
N ALA A 20 1.94 0.30 20.36
CA ALA A 20 2.07 0.66 18.94
C ALA A 20 1.59 -0.44 17.96
N SER A 21 0.65 -1.29 18.40
CA SER A 21 -0.11 -2.20 17.55
C SER A 21 -1.59 -2.17 17.94
N VAL A 22 -2.46 -2.54 17.00
CA VAL A 22 -3.90 -2.70 17.24
C VAL A 22 -4.33 -4.10 16.81
N ALA A 23 -5.27 -4.71 17.52
CA ALA A 23 -5.79 -6.02 17.19
C ALA A 23 -7.24 -5.92 16.68
N MET A 24 -7.57 -6.73 15.67
CA MET A 24 -8.93 -6.79 15.11
C MET A 24 -9.72 -7.89 15.80
N LYS A 25 -10.78 -7.50 16.53
CA LYS A 25 -11.69 -8.45 17.18
C LYS A 25 -12.88 -8.73 16.27
N GLU A 26 -13.14 -10.01 16.07
CA GLU A 26 -14.28 -10.52 15.35
C GLU A 26 -15.18 -11.38 16.23
N ARG A 27 -16.47 -11.42 15.90
CA ARG A 27 -17.44 -12.34 16.47
C ARG A 27 -18.08 -13.16 15.37
N PHE A 28 -17.92 -14.48 15.42
CA PHE A 28 -18.42 -15.42 14.39
C PHE A 28 -18.10 -15.00 12.94
N GLY A 29 -16.94 -14.39 12.71
CA GLY A 29 -16.50 -13.95 11.37
C GLY A 29 -16.97 -12.54 10.96
N GLN A 30 -17.70 -11.83 11.82
CA GLN A 30 -18.05 -10.42 11.61
C GLN A 30 -17.11 -9.52 12.41
N TYR A 31 -16.66 -8.42 11.81
CA TYR A 31 -15.91 -7.37 12.50
C TYR A 31 -16.73 -6.77 13.65
N GLN A 32 -16.11 -6.62 14.83
CA GLN A 32 -16.76 -6.07 16.01
C GLN A 32 -16.12 -4.75 16.46
N GLU A 33 -14.83 -4.76 16.78
CA GLU A 33 -14.10 -3.60 17.31
C GLU A 33 -12.59 -3.68 17.06
N VAL A 34 -11.93 -2.52 17.04
CA VAL A 34 -10.46 -2.40 17.08
C VAL A 34 -10.03 -2.34 18.55
N LEU A 35 -9.13 -3.23 18.95
CA LEU A 35 -8.53 -3.24 20.27
C LEU A 35 -7.20 -2.48 20.24
N GLU A 36 -7.13 -1.40 21.01
CA GLU A 36 -5.90 -0.61 21.22
C GLU A 36 -4.91 -1.32 22.17
N ALA A 37 -3.72 -0.76 22.36
CA ALA A 37 -2.71 -1.29 23.26
C ALA A 37 -3.24 -1.43 24.70
N GLY A 38 -3.04 -2.59 25.31
CA GLY A 38 -3.55 -2.88 26.65
C GLY A 38 -3.98 -4.34 26.83
N CYS A 39 -4.60 -4.61 27.98
CA CYS A 39 -5.15 -5.90 28.34
C CYS A 39 -6.67 -5.90 28.13
N HIS A 40 -7.17 -6.79 27.28
CA HIS A 40 -8.57 -6.88 26.89
C HIS A 40 -9.15 -8.24 27.24
N CYS A 41 -10.35 -8.27 27.81
CA CYS A 41 -11.03 -9.53 28.08
C CYS A 41 -11.93 -9.94 26.91
N ALA A 42 -11.63 -11.05 26.22
CA ALA A 42 -12.51 -11.62 25.20
C ALA A 42 -12.81 -13.10 25.49
N PRO A 43 -14.00 -13.42 26.02
CA PRO A 43 -14.34 -14.79 26.39
C PRO A 43 -14.55 -15.66 25.17
N TRP A 44 -13.71 -16.69 25.02
CA TRP A 44 -13.73 -17.66 23.92
C TRP A 44 -15.13 -18.28 23.69
N PHE A 45 -15.93 -18.48 24.74
CA PHE A 45 -17.24 -19.13 24.66
C PHE A 45 -18.32 -18.28 23.97
N PHE A 46 -18.10 -16.97 23.77
CA PHE A 46 -19.02 -16.10 23.02
C PHE A 46 -18.68 -15.98 21.53
N GLY A 47 -17.73 -16.79 21.03
CA GLY A 47 -17.30 -16.77 19.64
C GLY A 47 -16.49 -15.54 19.25
N SER A 48 -15.94 -14.80 20.22
CA SER A 48 -15.01 -13.70 20.00
C SER A 48 -13.62 -14.24 19.72
N GLN A 49 -13.03 -13.85 18.60
CA GLN A 49 -11.69 -14.26 18.17
C GLN A 49 -10.91 -13.06 17.63
N ILE A 50 -9.59 -13.10 17.76
CA ILE A 50 -8.70 -12.10 17.17
C ILE A 50 -8.20 -12.64 15.85
N ARG A 51 -8.38 -11.88 14.77
CA ARG A 51 -7.88 -12.29 13.44
C ARG A 51 -6.43 -11.96 13.21
N GLY A 52 -5.97 -10.84 13.75
CA GLY A 52 -4.61 -10.38 13.55
C GLY A 52 -4.34 -9.06 14.24
N ASN A 53 -3.07 -8.72 14.27
CA ASN A 53 -2.56 -7.44 14.73
C ASN A 53 -2.07 -6.60 13.55
N LEU A 54 -2.37 -5.31 13.59
CA LEU A 54 -1.86 -4.32 12.65
C LEU A 54 -0.87 -3.41 13.40
N PRO A 55 0.42 -3.39 13.02
CA PRO A 55 1.36 -2.46 13.60
C PRO A 55 1.03 -1.02 13.20
N LEU A 56 1.02 -0.12 14.18
CA LEU A 56 0.90 1.33 13.97
C LEU A 56 2.28 1.99 13.77
N ARG A 57 3.35 1.30 14.17
CA ARG A 57 4.73 1.75 13.96
C ARG A 57 5.03 1.91 12.47
N GLU A 58 5.88 2.89 12.17
CA GLU A 58 6.43 3.10 10.83
C GLU A 58 7.13 1.85 10.31
N GLN A 59 6.72 1.41 9.13
CA GLN A 59 7.30 0.30 8.42
C GLN A 59 8.15 0.83 7.28
N LYS A 60 9.30 0.21 7.04
CA LYS A 60 10.19 0.53 5.93
C LYS A 60 10.17 -0.61 4.92
N LEU A 61 10.03 -0.28 3.65
CA LEU A 61 10.10 -1.18 2.51
C LEU A 61 11.15 -0.64 1.54
N ASP A 62 12.31 -1.30 1.51
CA ASP A 62 13.37 -0.97 0.56
C ASP A 62 13.14 -1.74 -0.74
N VAL A 63 12.63 -1.04 -1.75
CA VAL A 63 12.40 -1.63 -3.07
C VAL A 63 13.67 -1.48 -3.90
N ARG A 64 14.25 -2.61 -4.31
CA ARG A 64 15.42 -2.64 -5.20
C ARG A 64 14.97 -2.90 -6.63
N CYS A 65 15.28 -1.97 -7.53
CA CYS A 65 14.92 -1.99 -8.93
C CYS A 65 16.15 -2.05 -9.82
N GLU A 66 16.26 -3.12 -10.59
CA GLU A 66 17.23 -3.22 -11.67
C GLU A 66 16.58 -2.79 -12.97
N THR A 67 17.18 -1.80 -13.64
CA THR A 67 16.67 -1.28 -14.90
C THR A 67 17.82 -0.88 -15.82
N LYS A 68 17.54 -0.81 -17.12
CA LYS A 68 18.48 -0.32 -18.11
C LYS A 68 18.16 1.13 -18.44
N THR A 69 19.19 1.96 -18.47
CA THR A 69 19.09 3.34 -18.97
C THR A 69 19.12 3.36 -20.49
N LYS A 70 18.92 4.55 -21.06
CA LYS A 70 19.00 4.78 -22.51
C LYS A 70 20.37 4.39 -23.11
N ASP A 71 21.43 4.49 -22.31
CA ASP A 71 22.80 4.12 -22.70
C ASP A 71 23.07 2.61 -22.62
N ASN A 72 22.04 1.78 -22.41
CA ASN A 72 22.14 0.33 -22.23
C ASN A 72 23.00 -0.11 -21.04
N VAL A 73 23.22 0.77 -20.06
CA VAL A 73 23.88 0.44 -18.80
C VAL A 73 22.83 -0.04 -17.79
N PHE A 74 23.14 -1.10 -17.06
CA PHE A 74 22.30 -1.59 -15.98
C PHE A 74 22.55 -0.76 -14.71
N VAL A 75 21.47 -0.26 -14.12
CA VAL A 75 21.49 0.52 -12.88
C VAL A 75 20.61 -0.15 -11.85
N THR A 76 21.07 -0.17 -10.61
CA THR A 76 20.28 -0.63 -9.46
C THR A 76 19.84 0.58 -8.65
N MET A 77 18.54 0.79 -8.55
CA MET A 77 17.93 1.86 -7.79
C MET A 77 17.27 1.30 -6.54
N VAL A 78 17.52 1.91 -5.39
CA VAL A 78 16.88 1.56 -4.12
C VAL A 78 15.95 2.70 -3.74
N ALA A 79 14.65 2.40 -3.70
CA ALA A 79 13.61 3.33 -3.27
C ALA A 79 13.08 2.89 -1.90
N PRO A 80 13.57 3.48 -0.79
CA PRO A 80 12.98 3.30 0.54
C PRO A 80 11.60 3.96 0.63
N VAL A 81 10.57 3.13 0.68
CA VAL A 81 9.19 3.55 0.95
C VAL A 81 8.89 3.33 2.43
N GLN A 82 8.47 4.38 3.11
CA GLN A 82 8.06 4.32 4.50
C GLN A 82 6.54 4.45 4.58
N TYR A 83 5.90 3.59 5.36
CA TYR A 83 4.45 3.64 5.50
C TYR A 83 3.96 3.25 6.89
N HIS A 84 2.85 3.83 7.33
CA HIS A 84 2.16 3.44 8.56
C HIS A 84 0.65 3.62 8.46
N ALA A 85 -0.10 2.77 9.14
CA ALA A 85 -1.56 2.85 9.16
C ALA A 85 -2.03 3.85 10.23
N LEU A 86 -3.09 4.59 9.92
CA LEU A 86 -3.74 5.48 10.88
C LEU A 86 -4.63 4.69 11.84
N VAL A 87 -4.58 5.02 13.14
CA VAL A 87 -5.35 4.35 14.20
C VAL A 87 -6.85 4.36 13.92
N GLU A 88 -7.40 5.53 13.59
CA GLU A 88 -8.83 5.74 13.32
C GLU A 88 -9.38 4.87 12.19
N LYS A 89 -8.49 4.41 11.31
CA LYS A 89 -8.81 3.74 10.05
C LYS A 89 -8.22 2.33 9.97
N ALA A 90 -7.77 1.79 11.10
CA ALA A 90 -7.08 0.52 11.15
C ALA A 90 -7.94 -0.67 10.71
N SER A 91 -9.25 -0.68 11.05
CA SER A 91 -10.18 -1.75 10.67
C SER A 91 -10.28 -1.90 9.15
N ASP A 92 -10.61 -0.82 8.48
CA ASP A 92 -10.66 -0.75 7.02
C ASP A 92 -9.32 -1.10 6.38
N ALA A 93 -8.21 -0.61 6.93
CA ALA A 93 -6.87 -0.95 6.43
C ALA A 93 -6.63 -2.47 6.46
N PHE A 94 -6.99 -3.14 7.55
CA PHE A 94 -6.78 -4.58 7.71
C PHE A 94 -7.64 -5.43 6.78
N TYR A 95 -8.90 -5.04 6.52
CA TYR A 95 -9.81 -5.83 5.68
C TYR A 95 -9.75 -5.46 4.19
N LYS A 96 -9.37 -4.23 3.84
CA LYS A 96 -9.34 -3.76 2.44
C LYS A 96 -7.96 -3.91 1.80
N LEU A 97 -6.88 -3.74 2.56
CA LEU A 97 -5.51 -3.82 2.02
C LEU A 97 -5.00 -5.26 2.11
N SER A 98 -5.06 -5.97 0.99
CA SER A 98 -4.41 -7.27 0.82
C SER A 98 -3.00 -7.07 0.24
N ASP A 99 -1.98 -7.59 0.91
CA ASP A 99 -0.56 -7.49 0.52
C ASP A 99 -0.09 -6.10 0.05
N THR A 100 -0.18 -5.10 0.94
CA THR A 100 0.27 -3.73 0.67
C THR A 100 1.73 -3.65 0.19
N ARG A 101 2.59 -4.54 0.67
CA ARG A 101 4.03 -4.54 0.31
C ARG A 101 4.23 -4.92 -1.15
N GLY A 102 3.56 -5.99 -1.60
CA GLY A 102 3.60 -6.42 -3.00
C GLY A 102 3.02 -5.36 -3.93
N GLN A 103 1.91 -4.73 -3.54
CA GLN A 103 1.30 -3.63 -4.30
C GLN A 103 2.26 -2.45 -4.44
N LEU A 104 2.77 -1.91 -3.32
CA LEU A 104 3.72 -0.79 -3.33
C LEU A 104 4.95 -1.10 -4.20
N GLN A 105 5.50 -2.30 -4.07
CA GLN A 105 6.64 -2.73 -4.86
C GLN A 105 6.33 -2.75 -6.37
N ALA A 106 5.15 -3.26 -6.77
CA ALA A 106 4.74 -3.29 -8.17
C ALA A 106 4.60 -1.88 -8.76
N TYR A 107 4.03 -0.93 -8.02
CA TYR A 107 3.89 0.46 -8.48
C TYR A 107 5.25 1.14 -8.65
N VAL A 108 6.13 1.01 -7.67
CA VAL A 108 7.49 1.57 -7.76
C VAL A 108 8.22 0.97 -8.97
N PHE A 109 8.10 -0.34 -9.20
CA PHE A 109 8.70 -0.98 -10.38
C PHE A 109 8.14 -0.44 -11.70
N ASP A 110 6.83 -0.23 -11.82
CA ASP A 110 6.21 0.25 -13.05
C ASP A 110 6.66 1.68 -13.40
N VAL A 111 6.71 2.56 -12.40
CA VAL A 111 7.20 3.93 -12.58
C VAL A 111 8.68 3.96 -12.93
N VAL A 112 9.52 3.21 -12.21
CA VAL A 112 10.97 3.14 -12.50
C VAL A 112 11.21 2.57 -13.90
N ARG A 113 10.46 1.54 -14.30
CA ARG A 113 10.61 0.90 -15.63
C ARG A 113 10.10 1.77 -16.77
N SER A 114 9.14 2.67 -16.53
CA SER A 114 8.60 3.56 -17.56
C SER A 114 9.36 4.89 -17.70
N SER A 115 10.06 5.33 -16.66
CA SER A 115 10.84 6.58 -16.62
C SER A 115 12.31 6.39 -16.99
N VAL A 116 13.00 5.46 -16.33
CA VAL A 116 14.47 5.33 -16.40
C VAL A 116 15.01 4.96 -17.78
N PRO A 117 14.38 4.09 -18.59
CA PRO A 117 14.89 3.76 -19.93
C PRO A 117 14.89 4.94 -20.93
N LYS A 118 14.22 6.05 -20.60
CA LYS A 118 14.15 7.25 -21.44
C LYS A 118 15.27 8.26 -21.14
N MET A 119 15.96 8.10 -20.01
CA MET A 119 16.99 9.00 -19.49
C MET A 119 18.38 8.36 -19.62
N ASN A 120 19.43 9.18 -19.71
CA ASN A 120 20.80 8.71 -19.71
C ASN A 120 21.25 8.34 -18.28
N LEU A 121 22.38 7.63 -18.15
CA LEU A 121 22.91 7.22 -16.84
C LEU A 121 23.15 8.41 -15.90
N ASP A 122 23.81 9.45 -16.41
CA ASP A 122 24.15 10.64 -15.63
C ASP A 122 22.89 11.42 -15.21
N ASP A 123 21.91 11.55 -16.11
CA ASP A 123 20.64 12.23 -15.84
C ASP A 123 19.87 11.53 -14.70
N VAL A 124 19.90 10.19 -14.65
CA VAL A 124 19.25 9.40 -13.57
C VAL A 124 19.92 9.64 -12.21
N PHE A 125 21.22 9.95 -12.21
CA PHE A 125 21.96 10.30 -10.98
C PHE A 125 21.77 11.75 -10.56
N GLU A 126 21.64 12.68 -11.50
CA GLU A 126 21.37 14.08 -11.20
C GLU A 126 19.91 14.29 -10.78
N GLN A 127 18.96 13.62 -11.45
CA GLN A 127 17.51 13.81 -11.30
C GLN A 127 16.84 12.78 -10.38
N LYS A 128 17.51 12.34 -9.30
CA LYS A 128 16.95 11.39 -8.31
C LYS A 128 15.62 11.87 -7.70
N SER A 129 15.49 13.18 -7.51
CA SER A 129 14.29 13.81 -6.95
C SER A 129 13.11 13.85 -7.92
N GLU A 130 13.35 13.88 -9.23
CA GLU A 130 12.30 13.84 -10.25
C GLU A 130 11.67 12.44 -10.32
N VAL A 131 12.50 11.40 -10.31
CA VAL A 131 12.03 10.01 -10.23
C VAL A 131 11.25 9.77 -8.93
N ALA A 132 11.75 10.30 -7.80
CA ALA A 132 11.06 10.19 -6.51
C ALA A 132 9.65 10.82 -6.56
N LYS A 133 9.54 12.04 -7.12
CA LYS A 133 8.25 12.72 -7.28
C LYS A 133 7.29 11.97 -8.19
N ALA A 134 7.79 11.43 -9.32
CA ALA A 134 6.96 10.63 -10.22
C ALA A 134 6.38 9.39 -9.53
N VAL A 135 7.18 8.71 -8.69
CA VAL A 135 6.72 7.56 -7.90
C VAL A 135 5.69 7.97 -6.84
N GLU A 136 5.93 9.10 -6.16
CA GLU A 136 5.00 9.64 -5.15
C GLU A 136 3.64 9.98 -5.76
N GLU A 137 3.61 10.71 -6.87
CA GLU A 137 2.38 11.09 -7.56
C GLU A 137 1.56 9.88 -8.05
N GLU A 138 2.20 8.84 -8.57
CA GLU A 138 1.50 7.63 -9.03
C GLU A 138 0.95 6.81 -7.85
N LEU A 139 1.70 6.72 -6.74
CA LEU A 139 1.22 6.07 -5.52
C LEU A 139 0.01 6.80 -4.92
N GLU A 140 0.04 8.14 -4.87
CA GLU A 140 -1.09 8.94 -4.39
C GLU A 140 -2.35 8.70 -5.24
N LYS A 141 -2.24 8.77 -6.57
CA LYS A 141 -3.35 8.49 -7.50
C LYS A 141 -3.93 7.09 -7.27
N TYR A 142 -3.06 6.09 -7.07
CA TYR A 142 -3.51 4.73 -6.83
C TYR A 142 -4.32 4.59 -5.53
N PHE A 143 -3.83 5.16 -4.43
CA PHE A 143 -4.55 5.09 -3.17
C PHE A 143 -5.85 5.89 -3.18
N ASP A 144 -5.91 7.00 -3.91
CA ASP A 144 -7.13 7.77 -4.10
C ASP A 144 -8.19 7.00 -4.89
N THR A 145 -7.80 6.36 -6.00
CA THR A 145 -8.73 5.54 -6.81
C THR A 145 -9.24 4.33 -6.04
N MET A 146 -8.40 3.62 -5.28
CA MET A 146 -8.85 2.52 -4.42
C MET A 146 -9.85 2.97 -3.34
N LYS A 147 -9.68 4.19 -2.82
CA LYS A 147 -10.56 4.75 -1.80
C LYS A 147 -11.93 5.11 -2.37
N GLU A 148 -12.00 5.65 -3.59
CA GLU A 148 -13.27 5.94 -4.27
C GLU A 148 -14.08 4.66 -4.53
N ILE A 149 -13.40 3.60 -4.96
CA ILE A 149 -14.02 2.28 -5.16
C ILE A 149 -14.51 1.69 -3.82
N GLY A 150 -13.76 1.87 -2.74
CA GLY A 150 -14.15 1.37 -1.40
C GLY A 150 -15.25 2.18 -0.71
N ALA A 151 -15.47 3.44 -1.09
CA ALA A 151 -16.50 4.31 -0.53
C ALA A 151 -17.86 4.16 -1.23
N HIS A 152 -17.86 3.70 -2.48
CA HIS A 152 -19.08 3.32 -3.19
C HIS A 152 -19.28 1.81 -3.11
N SER A 153 -20.03 1.36 -2.10
CA SER A 153 -20.41 -0.04 -1.83
C SER A 153 -21.20 -0.76 -2.96
N LYS A 154 -21.14 -0.25 -4.20
CA LYS A 154 -21.74 -0.80 -5.42
C LYS A 154 -20.88 -0.60 -6.68
N SER A 155 -19.63 -0.12 -6.61
CA SER A 155 -18.83 0.07 -7.83
C SER A 155 -18.27 -1.26 -8.35
N SER A 156 -18.87 -1.78 -9.41
CA SER A 156 -18.28 -2.81 -10.26
C SER A 156 -16.97 -2.27 -10.84
N SER A 157 -15.81 -2.72 -10.35
CA SER A 157 -14.51 -2.36 -10.92
C SER A 157 -14.44 -2.84 -12.36
N VAL A 158 -14.42 -1.90 -13.30
CA VAL A 158 -14.27 -2.18 -14.72
C VAL A 158 -12.78 -2.41 -14.98
N PHE A 159 -12.37 -3.68 -14.95
CA PHE A 159 -11.11 -4.10 -15.56
C PHE A 159 -11.18 -3.77 -17.04
N ILE A 160 -10.30 -2.90 -17.53
CA ILE A 160 -10.15 -2.65 -18.97
C ILE A 160 -9.27 -3.79 -19.52
N PRO A 161 -9.80 -4.74 -20.31
CA PRO A 161 -8.94 -5.70 -20.99
C PRO A 161 -8.13 -5.00 -22.08
N HIS A 162 -6.82 -5.27 -22.12
CA HIS A 162 -5.97 -4.91 -23.25
C HIS A 162 -6.26 -5.84 -24.44
N GLY A 163 -7.33 -5.53 -25.17
CA GLY A 163 -7.72 -6.22 -26.40
C GLY A 163 -8.57 -5.31 -27.28
N PRO A 164 -8.24 -5.14 -28.57
CA PRO A 164 -8.92 -4.18 -29.45
C PRO A 164 -10.38 -4.53 -29.80
N ARG A 165 -10.90 -5.69 -29.34
CA ARG A 165 -12.27 -6.18 -29.63
C ARG A 165 -13.32 -5.84 -28.58
N THR A 166 -12.95 -5.32 -27.41
CA THR A 166 -13.86 -5.08 -26.26
C THR A 166 -14.29 -3.61 -26.08
N VAL A 167 -13.84 -2.71 -26.95
CA VAL A 167 -14.10 -1.26 -26.84
C VAL A 167 -15.54 -0.83 -27.16
N HIS A 168 -16.37 -1.71 -27.73
CA HIS A 168 -17.75 -1.35 -28.11
C HIS A 168 -18.73 -1.36 -26.93
N ASP A 169 -18.46 -2.14 -25.87
CA ASP A 169 -19.34 -2.23 -24.69
C ASP A 169 -19.02 -1.14 -23.65
N VAL A 170 -17.79 -0.63 -23.65
CA VAL A 170 -17.30 0.38 -22.69
C VAL A 170 -17.93 1.76 -22.95
N ALA A 171 -18.19 2.12 -24.21
CA ALA A 171 -18.77 3.41 -24.56
C ALA A 171 -20.23 3.58 -24.09
N GLN A 172 -20.96 2.47 -23.93
CA GLN A 172 -22.32 2.48 -23.38
C GLN A 172 -22.30 2.58 -21.85
N GLN A 173 -21.38 1.86 -21.20
CA GLN A 173 -21.18 1.90 -19.74
C GLN A 173 -20.71 3.27 -19.23
N ILE A 174 -19.88 3.98 -19.99
CA ILE A 174 -19.44 5.36 -19.68
C ILE A 174 -20.59 6.36 -19.79
N ARG A 175 -21.50 6.17 -20.76
CA ARG A 175 -22.60 7.10 -21.03
C ARG A 175 -23.62 7.13 -19.88
N ASP A 176 -23.92 5.96 -19.31
CA ASP A 176 -24.82 5.84 -18.17
C ASP A 176 -24.15 6.24 -16.84
N GLY A 177 -22.82 6.10 -16.73
CA GLY A 177 -22.04 6.55 -15.57
C GLY A 177 -21.88 8.07 -15.47
N LEU A 178 -21.98 8.82 -16.57
CA LEU A 178 -21.73 10.27 -16.61
C LEU A 178 -22.89 11.12 -16.07
N LEU A 179 -24.07 10.54 -15.83
CA LEU A 179 -25.23 11.25 -15.28
C LEU A 179 -25.25 11.35 -13.75
N GLN A 180 -24.23 10.81 -13.06
CA GLN A 180 -24.14 10.79 -11.60
C GLN A 180 -22.89 11.52 -11.08
N GLY A 181 -22.69 12.77 -11.52
CA GLY A 181 -21.51 13.56 -11.17
C GLY A 181 -21.77 15.06 -11.11
N SER A 182 -22.52 15.53 -10.11
CA SER A 182 -22.54 16.95 -9.73
C SER A 182 -22.36 17.10 -8.21
N HIS A 183 -21.13 16.87 -7.76
CA HIS A 183 -20.56 17.55 -6.60
C HIS A 183 -19.03 17.57 -6.74
N ALA A 184 -18.54 18.60 -7.43
CA ALA A 184 -17.11 18.90 -7.49
C ALA A 184 -16.63 19.48 -6.14
N GLN A 185 -15.61 18.81 -5.61
CA GLN A 185 -14.45 19.33 -4.87
C GLN A 185 -14.51 20.77 -4.31
N GLN A 186 -14.44 20.88 -2.98
CA GLN A 186 -13.54 21.81 -2.30
C GLN A 186 -13.49 21.55 -0.79
N LEU A 187 -12.38 20.94 -0.32
CA LEU A 187 -11.61 21.38 0.85
C LEU A 187 -10.48 20.38 1.12
N LEU A 188 -9.33 20.68 0.52
CA LEU A 188 -8.03 20.13 0.85
C LEU A 188 -7.69 20.51 2.30
N LYS A 189 -7.79 19.54 3.22
CA LYS A 189 -6.91 19.41 4.38
C LYS A 189 -7.01 18.00 4.96
N ARG A 190 -5.86 17.31 4.94
CA ARG A 190 -5.49 16.09 5.67
C ARG A 190 -5.94 14.75 5.06
N ALA A 191 -4.97 14.13 4.39
CA ALA A 191 -4.48 12.80 4.73
C ALA A 191 -5.55 11.87 5.31
N HIS A 192 -6.33 11.29 4.41
CA HIS A 192 -7.18 10.17 4.75
C HIS A 192 -6.95 9.04 3.76
N ILE A 193 -5.68 8.84 3.42
CA ILE A 193 -5.17 7.55 2.99
C ILE A 193 -5.13 6.70 4.25
N PHE A 194 -5.62 5.46 4.19
CA PHE A 194 -5.55 4.49 5.30
C PHE A 194 -4.11 4.25 5.78
N LEU A 195 -3.16 4.63 4.92
CA LEU A 195 -1.74 4.44 5.00
C LEU A 195 -1.06 5.79 4.68
N ILE A 196 -0.32 6.37 5.61
CA ILE A 196 0.57 7.48 5.25
C ILE A 196 1.81 6.87 4.60
N VAL A 197 2.11 7.25 3.36
CA VAL A 197 3.27 6.77 2.60
C VAL A 197 4.20 7.95 2.33
N TYR A 198 5.48 7.78 2.63
CA TYR A 198 6.52 8.75 2.31
C TYR A 198 7.69 8.05 1.62
N ILE A 199 8.21 8.68 0.57
CA ILE A 199 9.47 8.27 -0.04
C ILE A 199 10.59 9.02 0.67
N ALA A 200 11.44 8.31 1.41
CA ALA A 200 12.55 8.94 2.15
C ALA A 200 13.66 9.45 1.21
N GLY A 201 13.63 9.02 -0.06
CA GLY A 201 14.55 9.37 -1.13
C GLY A 201 14.63 8.23 -2.14
N VAL A 202 15.22 8.47 -3.32
CA VAL A 202 15.58 7.43 -4.28
C VAL A 202 17.10 7.39 -4.41
N PHE A 203 17.70 6.26 -4.09
CA PHE A 203 19.14 6.06 -4.16
C PHE A 203 19.48 5.21 -5.37
N ALA A 204 19.89 5.84 -6.47
CA ALA A 204 20.59 5.13 -7.55
C ALA A 204 22.00 4.78 -7.06
N SER A 205 22.36 3.50 -7.10
CA SER A 205 23.69 3.00 -6.76
C SER A 205 24.34 2.40 -8.00
N ASP A 206 25.58 2.80 -8.29
CA ASP A 206 26.38 2.16 -9.33
C ASP A 206 26.66 0.69 -8.99
N PRO A 207 26.70 -0.22 -9.99
CA PRO A 207 27.12 -1.60 -9.77
C PRO A 207 28.58 -1.73 -9.28
N SER A 208 29.40 -0.67 -9.38
CA SER A 208 30.77 -0.63 -8.86
C SER A 208 30.85 -0.47 -7.33
N ALA A 209 29.76 -0.07 -6.66
CA ALA A 209 29.69 0.02 -5.20
C ALA A 209 29.32 -1.31 -4.53
N CYS A 210 28.80 -2.28 -5.28
CA CYS A 210 28.33 -3.57 -4.76
C CYS A 210 29.46 -4.63 -4.63
N SER A 211 30.67 -4.37 -5.14
CA SER A 211 31.77 -5.36 -5.11
C SER A 211 32.67 -5.30 -3.86
N LYS A 212 32.38 -4.46 -2.86
CA LYS A 212 33.25 -4.31 -1.67
C LYS A 212 32.76 -5.00 -0.39
N ASP A 213 31.57 -5.59 -0.39
CA ASP A 213 31.01 -6.26 0.80
C ASP A 213 30.97 -7.81 0.66
N GLN A 214 31.93 -8.37 -0.08
CA GLN A 214 32.26 -9.81 -0.04
C GLN A 214 33.76 -10.01 0.17
N ASN A 215 34.19 -9.91 1.43
CA ASN A 215 35.34 -10.64 1.94
C ASN A 215 35.14 -10.97 3.42
#